data_AF-A0A143PLF3-F1
#
_entry.id   AF-A0A143PLF3-F1
#
_cell.length_a   1.000
_cell.length_b   1.000
_cell.length_c   1.000
_cell.angle_alpha   90.00
_cell.angle_beta   90.00
_cell.angle_gamma   90.00
#
_symmetry.space_group_name_H-M   'P 1'
#
loop_
_entity.id
_entity.type
_entity.pdbx_description
1 polymer ?
#
loop_
_entity_poly.entity_id
_entity_poly.type
_entity_poly.pdbx_seq_one_letter_code
_entity_poly.pdbx_strand_id
1 'polypeptide(L)'
;MSILGLWRASRSGDIEGYAEFVRNAIQRYGAITRTLNIAAYQLFSLRDANSSNPDMFHQFGIMTDAYLPKPAYSVFKDLLTEHVRPGAALNGTEARN
;
A
#
# COMPACT_ATOMS: atom_id res chain seq x y z
N MET A 1 -20.57 -31.43 19.84
CA MET A 1 -19.23 -31.44 19.21
C MET A 1 -19.37 -31.45 17.70
N SER A 2 -18.94 -30.39 17.02
CA SER A 2 -18.48 -30.47 15.64
C SER A 2 -17.43 -29.38 15.45
N ILE A 3 -16.21 -29.80 15.09
CA ILE A 3 -15.04 -28.97 14.92
C ILE A 3 -15.23 -28.16 13.63
N LEU A 4 -15.52 -26.87 13.80
CA LEU A 4 -15.45 -25.87 12.74
C LEU A 4 -13.96 -25.68 12.42
N GLY A 5 -13.47 -26.51 11.49
CA GLY A 5 -12.07 -26.57 11.09
C GLY A 5 -11.60 -25.24 10.51
N LEU A 6 -10.74 -24.57 11.28
CA LEU A 6 -9.59 -23.77 10.85
C LEU A 6 -9.55 -23.35 9.36
N TRP A 7 -10.31 -22.32 9.00
CA TRP A 7 -9.88 -21.43 7.92
C TRP A 7 -8.81 -20.49 8.50
N ARG A 8 -7.54 -20.90 8.43
CA ARG A 8 -6.38 -20.01 8.59
C ARG A 8 -6.20 -19.17 7.31
N ALA A 9 -7.23 -18.42 6.92
CA ALA A 9 -6.94 -17.16 6.25
C ALA A 9 -6.31 -16.28 7.34
N SER A 10 -5.11 -15.73 7.11
CA SER A 10 -4.52 -14.72 7.97
C SER A 10 -5.64 -13.76 8.37
N ARG A 11 -5.90 -13.53 9.68
CA ARG A 11 -7.07 -12.77 10.15
C ARG A 11 -7.16 -11.34 9.58
N SER A 12 -6.13 -10.90 8.86
CA SER A 12 -6.01 -9.63 8.15
C SER A 12 -6.01 -9.74 6.62
N GLY A 13 -5.98 -10.94 6.03
CA GLY A 13 -5.68 -11.13 4.59
C GLY A 13 -4.25 -10.69 4.21
N ASP A 14 -3.37 -10.48 5.20
CA ASP A 14 -2.00 -10.00 4.98
C ASP A 14 -1.01 -11.16 4.84
N ILE A 15 -0.13 -11.04 3.87
CA ILE A 15 0.98 -11.97 3.64
C ILE A 15 2.09 -11.58 4.60
N GLU A 16 2.62 -12.55 5.34
CA GLU A 16 3.71 -12.31 6.29
C GLU A 16 4.88 -11.60 5.61
N GLY A 17 5.40 -10.54 6.24
CA GLY A 17 6.50 -9.73 5.71
C GLY A 17 6.12 -8.73 4.61
N TYR A 18 4.88 -8.71 4.12
CA TYR A 18 4.50 -7.81 3.02
C TYR A 18 4.62 -6.32 3.39
N ALA A 19 4.21 -5.93 4.59
CA ALA A 19 4.38 -4.56 5.08
C ALA A 19 5.87 -4.13 5.16
N GLU A 20 6.76 -5.04 5.56
CA GLU A 20 8.19 -4.79 5.60
C GLU A 20 8.79 -4.72 4.19
N PHE A 21 8.34 -5.59 3.28
CA PHE A 21 8.71 -5.51 1.87
C PHE A 21 8.35 -4.15 1.26
N VAL A 22 7.12 -3.66 1.47
CA VAL A 22 6.66 -2.35 0.97
C VAL A 22 7.53 -1.22 1.53
N ARG A 23 7.84 -1.25 2.84
CA ARG A 23 8.74 -0.28 3.46
C ARG A 23 10.10 -0.26 2.77
N ASN A 24 10.72 -1.43 2.66
CA ASN A 24 12.07 -1.58 2.12
C ASN A 24 12.14 -1.18 0.65
N ALA A 25 11.13 -1.53 -0.16
CA ALA A 25 11.05 -1.13 -1.55
C ALA A 25 11.01 0.40 -1.68
N ILE A 26 10.09 1.06 -0.96
CA ILE A 26 9.92 2.52 -1.05
C ILE A 26 11.18 3.26 -0.57
N GLN A 27 11.74 2.89 0.58
CA GLN A 27 12.91 3.56 1.12
C GLN A 27 14.15 3.37 0.22
N ARG A 28 14.38 2.14 -0.26
CA ARG A 28 15.56 1.83 -1.08
C ARG A 28 15.50 2.49 -2.45
N TYR A 29 14.36 2.39 -3.14
CA TYR A 29 14.24 2.97 -4.47
C TYR A 29 14.00 4.48 -4.42
N GLY A 30 13.25 4.96 -3.42
CA GLY A 30 13.03 6.39 -3.16
C GLY A 30 14.33 7.18 -3.11
N ALA A 31 15.34 6.65 -2.42
CA ALA A 31 16.65 7.28 -2.28
C ALA A 31 17.42 7.49 -3.59
N ILE A 32 17.15 6.69 -4.62
CA ILE A 32 17.88 6.73 -5.91
C ILE A 32 17.04 7.25 -7.08
N THR A 33 15.76 7.55 -6.87
CA THR A 33 14.85 8.02 -7.93
C THR A 33 15.39 9.22 -8.71
N ARG A 34 15.97 10.22 -8.02
CA ARG A 34 16.58 11.40 -8.67
C ARG A 34 17.78 11.03 -9.54
N THR A 35 18.67 10.19 -9.03
CA THR A 35 19.86 9.73 -9.75
C THR A 35 19.49 8.97 -11.02
N LEU A 36 18.40 8.21 -10.98
CA LEU A 36 17.91 7.42 -12.11
C LEU A 36 16.92 8.16 -13.01
N ASN A 37 16.64 9.45 -12.75
CA ASN A 37 15.63 10.23 -13.47
C ASN A 37 14.24 9.55 -13.52
N ILE A 38 13.86 8.90 -12.42
CA ILE A 38 12.53 8.28 -12.27
C ILE A 38 11.54 9.35 -11.79
N ALA A 39 10.55 9.66 -12.63
CA ALA A 39 9.56 10.70 -12.32
C ALA A 39 8.52 10.26 -11.28
N ALA A 40 8.12 8.99 -11.29
CA ALA A 40 7.08 8.48 -10.40
C ALA A 40 7.26 6.98 -10.12
N TYR A 41 6.72 6.55 -8.98
CA TYR A 41 6.53 5.15 -8.62
C TYR A 41 5.04 4.91 -8.36
N GLN A 42 4.50 3.84 -8.93
CA GLN A 42 3.13 3.41 -8.68
C GLN A 42 3.15 2.04 -8.00
N LEU A 43 2.48 1.95 -6.85
CA LEU A 43 2.32 0.69 -6.14
C LEU A 43 1.30 -0.21 -6.85
N PHE A 44 1.66 -1.47 -7.06
CA PHE A 44 0.75 -2.53 -7.47
C PHE A 44 0.46 -3.45 -6.28
N SER A 45 -0.78 -3.58 -5.78
CA SER A 45 -2.00 -2.83 -6.13
C SER A 45 -2.62 -2.17 -4.89
N LEU A 46 -3.54 -1.22 -5.11
CA LEU A 46 -4.25 -0.59 -4.00
C LEU A 46 -5.06 -1.62 -3.19
N ARG A 47 -5.80 -2.50 -3.87
CA ARG A 47 -6.63 -3.54 -3.25
C ARG A 47 -6.32 -4.92 -3.79
N ASP A 48 -6.68 -5.93 -3.00
CA ASP A 48 -6.73 -7.32 -3.42
C ASP A 48 -7.70 -7.45 -4.60
N ALA A 49 -7.42 -8.39 -5.51
CA ALA A 49 -8.34 -8.73 -6.58
C ALA A 49 -9.57 -9.46 -6.01
N ASN A 50 -9.33 -10.39 -5.08
CA ASN A 50 -10.34 -11.15 -4.33
C ASN A 50 -9.71 -11.66 -3.03
N SER A 51 -10.10 -11.12 -1.88
CA SER A 51 -9.51 -11.46 -0.57
C SER A 51 -9.97 -12.82 -0.05
N SER A 52 -11.03 -13.39 -0.62
CA SER A 52 -11.53 -14.73 -0.26
C SER A 52 -10.84 -15.86 -1.04
N ASN A 53 -10.09 -15.54 -2.10
CA ASN A 53 -9.35 -16.53 -2.87
C ASN A 53 -8.03 -16.85 -2.16
N PRO A 54 -7.74 -18.11 -1.80
CA PRO A 54 -6.50 -18.47 -1.10
C PRO A 54 -5.22 -18.33 -1.93
N ASP A 55 -5.33 -18.15 -3.25
CA ASP A 55 -4.18 -17.88 -4.10
C ASP A 55 -3.58 -16.49 -3.81
N MET A 56 -2.29 -16.47 -3.48
CA MET A 56 -1.54 -15.23 -3.18
C MET A 56 -1.59 -14.21 -4.32
N PHE A 57 -1.72 -14.65 -5.58
CA PHE A 57 -1.79 -13.72 -6.72
C PHE A 57 -3.05 -12.85 -6.70
N HIS A 58 -4.05 -13.21 -5.88
CA HIS A 58 -5.25 -12.40 -5.66
C HIS A 58 -5.17 -11.47 -4.44
N GLN A 59 -4.11 -11.56 -3.64
CA GLN A 59 -3.98 -10.90 -2.33
C GLN A 59 -2.80 -9.91 -2.24
N PHE A 60 -2.33 -9.39 -3.38
CA PHE A 60 -1.24 -8.39 -3.43
C PHE A 60 -1.64 -6.97 -3.00
N GLY A 61 -2.91 -6.72 -2.70
CA GLY A 61 -3.34 -5.39 -2.30
C GLY A 61 -2.74 -4.97 -0.97
N ILE A 62 -2.51 -3.67 -0.81
CA ILE A 62 -2.34 -3.09 0.53
C ILE A 62 -3.69 -2.91 1.28
N MET A 63 -4.80 -3.16 0.60
CA MET A 63 -6.16 -3.22 1.16
C MET A 63 -6.85 -4.51 0.71
N THR A 64 -7.86 -4.95 1.45
CA THR A 64 -8.75 -6.02 0.99
C THR A 64 -9.55 -5.59 -0.24
N ASP A 65 -10.21 -6.53 -0.91
CA ASP A 65 -11.12 -6.25 -2.03
C ASP A 65 -12.33 -5.36 -1.65
N ALA A 66 -12.69 -5.34 -0.36
CA ALA A 66 -13.65 -4.42 0.25
C ALA A 66 -13.02 -3.09 0.72
N TYR A 67 -11.77 -2.78 0.34
CA TYR A 67 -11.03 -1.58 0.73
C TYR A 67 -10.80 -1.44 2.25
N LEU A 68 -10.76 -2.55 2.99
CA LEU A 68 -10.34 -2.51 4.39
C LEU A 68 -8.80 -2.48 4.44
N PRO A 69 -8.19 -1.62 5.27
CA PRO A 69 -6.74 -1.47 5.30
C PRO A 69 -6.04 -2.72 5.83
N LYS A 70 -4.99 -3.18 5.13
CA LYS A 70 -4.01 -4.16 5.64
C LYS A 70 -2.83 -3.43 6.28
N PRO A 71 -1.97 -4.09 7.09
CA PRO A 71 -0.80 -3.46 7.70
C PRO A 71 0.09 -2.67 6.72
N ALA A 72 0.27 -3.18 5.50
CA ALA A 72 1.03 -2.50 4.44
C ALA A 72 0.45 -1.12 4.02
N TYR A 73 -0.87 -0.91 4.15
CA TYR A 73 -1.50 0.38 3.88
C TYR A 73 -1.03 1.46 4.85
N SER A 74 -0.92 1.15 6.14
CA SER A 74 -0.41 2.10 7.14
C SER A 74 1.02 2.51 6.80
N VAL A 75 1.88 1.54 6.50
CA VAL A 75 3.27 1.79 6.10
C VAL A 75 3.35 2.69 4.87
N PHE A 76 2.58 2.38 3.83
CA PHE A 76 2.53 3.17 2.61
C PHE A 76 2.08 4.62 2.89
N LYS A 77 1.01 4.79 3.68
CA LYS A 77 0.45 6.09 4.05
C LYS A 77 1.43 6.94 4.86
N ASP A 78 2.12 6.33 5.83
CA ASP A 78 3.09 7.01 6.67
C ASP A 78 4.29 7.50 5.84
N LEU A 79 4.83 6.63 4.97
CA LEU A 79 5.93 6.98 4.07
C LEU A 79 5.54 8.06 3.06
N LEU A 80 4.32 8.00 2.51
CA LEU A 80 3.81 9.05 1.64
C LEU A 80 3.76 10.39 2.38
N THR A 81 3.24 10.39 3.61
CA THR A 81 3.15 11.60 4.45
C THR A 81 4.53 12.18 4.77
N GLU A 82 5.51 11.33 5.06
CA GLU A 82 6.92 11.74 5.29
C GLU A 82 7.55 12.38 4.04
N HIS A 83 7.25 11.86 2.84
CA HIS A 83 7.85 12.34 1.59
C HIS A 83 7.08 13.48 0.93
N VAL A 84 5.86 13.77 1.37
CA VAL A 84 5.11 14.96 0.98
C VAL A 84 5.85 16.18 1.51
N ARG A 85 6.39 17.01 0.61
CA ARG A 85 6.95 18.30 0.99
C ARG A 85 5.81 19.20 1.51
N PRO A 86 5.88 19.73 2.73
CA PRO A 86 5.00 20.83 3.13
C PRO A 86 5.31 22.03 2.25
N GLY A 87 4.41 22.35 1.31
CA GLY A 87 4.60 23.41 0.32
C GLY A 87 3.83 23.23 -0.98
N ALA A 88 3.34 22.02 -1.28
CA ALA A 88 2.38 21.78 -2.37
C ALA A 88 0.93 21.79 -1.84
N ALA A 89 0.59 22.77 -1.01
CA ALA A 89 -0.82 23.11 -0.87
C ALA A 89 -1.28 23.62 -2.23
N LEU A 90 -2.40 23.08 -2.73
CA LEU A 90 -3.01 23.50 -3.98
C LEU A 90 -3.45 24.96 -3.82
N ASN A 91 -2.57 25.90 -4.15
CA ASN A 91 -2.90 27.32 -4.18
C ASN A 91 -3.86 27.57 -5.34
N GLY A 92 -5.15 27.37 -5.08
CA GLY A 92 -6.23 27.96 -5.84
C GLY A 92 -6.28 29.45 -5.58
N THR A 93 -5.35 30.20 -6.17
CA THR A 93 -5.54 31.63 -6.43
C THR A 93 -5.81 31.80 -7.91
N GLU A 94 -7.05 31.56 -8.31
CA GLU A 94 -7.58 32.24 -9.49
C GLU A 94 -7.75 33.71 -9.12
N ALA A 95 -6.81 34.52 -9.59
CA ALA A 95 -7.00 35.95 -9.75
C ALA A 95 -8.17 36.16 -10.72
N ARG A 96 -9.24 36.80 -10.23
CA ARG A 96 -10.22 37.47 -11.09
C ARG A 96 -9.96 38.96 -10.97
N ASN A 97 -9.39 39.52 -12.03
CA ASN A 97 -9.53 40.94 -12.39
C ASN A 97 -10.99 41.26 -12.70
#